data_AF-A0A0G0YXU5-F1
#
_entry.id   AF-A0A0G0YXU5-F1
#
_cell.length_a   1.000
_cell.length_b   1.000
_cell.length_c   1.000
_cell.angle_alpha   90.00
_cell.angle_beta   90.00
_cell.angle_gamma   90.00
#
_symmetry.space_group_name_H-M   'P 1'
#
loop_
_entity.id
_entity.type
_entity.pdbx_description
1 polymer ?
#
loop_
_entity_poly.entity_id
_entity_poly.type
_entity_poly.pdbx_seq_one_letter_code
_entity_poly.pdbx_strand_id
1 'polypeptide(L)'
;MKQTVSKSDFIDAFKKTRPENFSYAGLESLFEYLEDFEANSGEEMELDVIAICCDFTEYENLAEFQSAYGEEYATISDIEDRTLVIRIDVEEDDEGKEDGSFIVQDF
;
A
#
# COMPACT_ATOMS: atom_id res chain seq x y z
N MET A 1 5.02 17.04 -22.33
CA MET A 1 3.91 16.12 -22.67
C MET A 1 3.89 15.12 -21.54
N LYS A 2 2.81 15.04 -20.77
CA LYS A 2 2.69 14.03 -19.73
C LYS A 2 2.40 12.68 -20.40
N GLN A 3 3.01 11.61 -19.91
CA GLN A 3 2.68 10.25 -20.34
C GLN A 3 1.71 9.67 -19.32
N THR A 4 0.56 9.20 -19.77
CA THR A 4 -0.31 8.38 -18.92
C THR A 4 0.38 7.06 -18.68
N VAL A 5 0.58 6.73 -17.40
CA VAL A 5 1.19 5.48 -16.96
C VAL A 5 0.07 4.45 -16.87
N SER A 6 0.19 3.32 -17.56
CA SER A 6 -0.73 2.20 -17.35
C SER A 6 -0.33 1.40 -16.11
N LYS A 7 -1.25 0.61 -15.55
CA LYS A 7 -0.93 -0.34 -14.46
C LYS A 7 0.28 -1.22 -14.76
N SER A 8 0.40 -1.69 -16.01
CA SER A 8 1.55 -2.50 -16.44
C SER A 8 2.85 -1.71 -16.41
N ASP A 9 2.84 -0.45 -16.88
CA ASP A 9 4.03 0.42 -16.84
C ASP A 9 4.45 0.72 -15.39
N PHE A 10 3.46 0.93 -14.50
CA PHE A 10 3.68 1.12 -13.07
C PHE A 10 4.37 -0.11 -12.46
N ILE A 11 3.78 -1.29 -12.62
CA ILE A 11 4.35 -2.54 -12.08
C ILE A 11 5.76 -2.78 -12.63
N ASP A 12 5.98 -2.60 -13.92
CA ASP A 12 7.29 -2.79 -14.55
C ASP A 12 8.34 -1.81 -14.01
N ALA A 13 7.96 -0.57 -13.71
CA ALA A 13 8.85 0.42 -13.11
C ALA A 13 9.32 0.00 -11.71
N PHE A 14 8.42 -0.53 -10.88
CA PHE A 14 8.76 -1.08 -9.57
C PHE A 14 9.63 -2.32 -9.70
N LYS A 15 9.26 -3.29 -10.55
CA LYS A 15 10.06 -4.51 -10.74
C LYS A 15 11.45 -4.25 -11.30
N LYS A 16 11.66 -3.15 -12.02
CA LYS A 16 12.98 -2.74 -12.50
C LYS A 16 13.82 -2.01 -11.44
N THR A 17 13.19 -1.26 -10.53
CA THR A 17 13.90 -0.32 -9.64
C THR A 17 13.97 -0.82 -8.20
N ARG A 18 12.87 -1.37 -7.69
CA ARG A 18 12.66 -1.85 -6.31
C ARG A 18 11.84 -3.16 -6.32
N PRO A 19 12.40 -4.26 -6.86
CA PRO A 19 11.62 -5.47 -7.15
C PRO A 19 10.95 -6.15 -5.95
N GLU A 20 11.56 -6.00 -4.77
CA GLU A 20 11.16 -6.66 -3.52
C GLU A 20 10.41 -5.72 -2.56
N ASN A 21 10.14 -4.47 -2.93
CA ASN A 21 9.47 -3.53 -2.02
C ASN A 21 7.96 -3.78 -1.90
N PHE A 22 7.34 -4.35 -2.93
CA PHE A 22 5.92 -4.65 -2.98
C PHE A 22 5.67 -5.97 -3.72
N SER A 23 4.67 -6.71 -3.25
CA SER A 23 4.12 -7.85 -3.95
C SER A 23 3.41 -7.41 -5.23
N TYR A 24 3.05 -8.36 -6.11
CA TYR A 24 2.30 -8.01 -7.31
C TYR A 24 0.92 -7.46 -6.97
N ALA A 25 0.20 -8.12 -6.05
CA ALA A 25 -1.12 -7.68 -5.59
C ALA A 25 -1.05 -6.34 -4.84
N GLY A 26 0.02 -6.10 -4.09
CA GLY A 26 0.30 -4.81 -3.46
C GLY A 26 0.47 -3.69 -4.49
N LEU A 27 1.23 -3.92 -5.56
CA LEU A 27 1.37 -2.94 -6.65
C LEU A 27 0.06 -2.66 -7.38
N GLU A 28 -0.80 -3.67 -7.57
CA GLU A 28 -2.12 -3.45 -8.17
C GLU A 28 -3.00 -2.57 -7.28
N SER A 29 -3.05 -2.89 -5.98
CA SER A 29 -3.86 -2.15 -5.00
C SER A 29 -3.36 -0.71 -4.81
N LEU A 30 -2.04 -0.52 -4.78
CA LEU A 30 -1.42 0.80 -4.69
C LEU A 30 -1.70 1.65 -5.94
N PHE A 31 -1.64 1.05 -7.13
CA PHE A 31 -1.98 1.75 -8.37
C PHE A 31 -3.45 2.20 -8.39
N GLU A 32 -4.36 1.31 -8.00
CA GLU A 32 -5.81 1.64 -7.90
C GLU A 32 -6.06 2.77 -6.90
N TYR A 33 -5.42 2.73 -5.73
CA TYR A 33 -5.49 3.81 -4.75
C TYR A 33 -5.02 5.16 -5.31
N LEU A 34 -3.87 5.19 -6.00
CA LEU A 34 -3.31 6.42 -6.55
C LEU A 34 -4.19 6.99 -7.67
N GLU A 35 -4.70 6.16 -8.58
CA GLU A 35 -5.63 6.60 -9.63
C GLU A 35 -6.92 7.18 -9.05
N ASP A 36 -7.48 6.54 -8.01
CA ASP A 36 -8.65 7.07 -7.30
C ASP A 36 -8.33 8.40 -6.61
N PHE A 37 -7.15 8.55 -6.03
CA PHE A 37 -6.70 9.81 -5.44
C PHE A 37 -6.60 10.92 -6.50
N GLU A 38 -5.99 10.66 -7.66
CA GLU A 38 -5.91 11.62 -8.76
C GLU A 38 -7.30 12.02 -9.27
N ALA A 39 -8.20 11.04 -9.44
CA ALA A 39 -9.55 11.27 -9.93
C ALA A 39 -10.39 12.13 -8.97
N ASN A 40 -10.22 11.93 -7.66
CA ASN A 40 -10.96 12.66 -6.63
C ASN A 40 -10.38 14.05 -6.31
N SER A 41 -9.05 14.19 -6.35
CA SER A 41 -8.36 15.46 -6.07
C SER A 41 -8.27 16.38 -7.29
N GLY A 42 -8.25 15.80 -8.49
CA GLY A 42 -7.92 16.49 -9.74
C GLY A 42 -6.42 16.82 -9.87
N GLU A 43 -5.59 16.32 -8.95
CA GLU A 43 -4.14 16.48 -8.97
C GLU A 43 -3.49 15.28 -9.65
N GLU A 44 -2.78 15.51 -10.76
CA GLU A 44 -1.99 14.46 -11.42
C GLU A 44 -0.64 14.30 -10.70
N MET A 45 -0.27 13.08 -10.37
CA MET A 45 0.98 12.69 -9.73
C MET A 45 2.00 12.21 -10.77
N GLU A 46 3.30 12.33 -10.45
CA GLU A 46 4.36 11.74 -11.26
C GLU A 46 4.76 10.38 -10.67
N LEU A 47 5.00 9.39 -11.54
CA LEU A 47 5.53 8.10 -11.11
C LEU A 47 6.98 8.25 -10.63
N ASP A 48 7.16 8.39 -9.32
CA ASP A 48 8.45 8.32 -8.64
C ASP A 48 8.49 7.09 -7.73
N VAL A 49 9.07 6.00 -8.25
CA VAL A 49 9.20 4.73 -7.52
C VAL A 49 9.94 4.91 -6.19
N ILE A 50 10.93 5.82 -6.12
CA ILE A 50 11.73 5.99 -4.90
C ILE A 50 10.91 6.74 -3.85
N ALA A 51 10.21 7.80 -4.24
CA ALA A 51 9.33 8.54 -3.33
C ALA A 51 8.22 7.64 -2.80
N ILE A 52 7.53 6.90 -3.67
CA ILE A 52 6.46 5.98 -3.26
C ILE A 52 6.99 4.90 -2.30
N CYS A 53 8.17 4.33 -2.56
CA CYS A 53 8.80 3.38 -1.63
C CYS A 53 9.29 4.00 -0.31
N CYS A 54 9.38 5.32 -0.22
CA CYS A 54 9.69 6.02 1.03
C CYS A 54 8.42 6.38 1.81
N ASP A 55 7.30 6.56 1.12
CA ASP A 55 6.03 6.96 1.71
C ASP A 55 5.14 5.76 2.06
N PHE A 56 5.34 4.62 1.41
CA PHE A 56 4.50 3.44 1.59
C PHE A 56 5.31 2.16 1.84
N THR A 57 4.80 1.33 2.73
CA THR A 57 5.35 0.01 3.05
C THR A 57 4.26 -1.06 3.06
N GLU A 58 4.51 -2.19 2.39
CA GLU A 58 3.65 -3.39 2.46
C GLU A 58 4.06 -4.29 3.62
N TYR A 59 3.06 -4.81 4.32
CA TYR A 59 3.20 -5.80 5.38
C TYR A 59 2.39 -7.04 5.03
N GLU A 60 2.98 -8.23 5.19
CA GLU A 60 2.33 -9.52 4.93
C GLU A 60 1.16 -9.80 5.89
N ASN A 61 1.20 -9.22 7.08
CA ASN A 61 0.20 -9.38 8.15
C ASN A 61 0.42 -8.37 9.28
N LEU A 62 -0.53 -8.35 10.22
CA LEU A 62 -0.48 -7.47 11.40
C LEU A 62 0.77 -7.71 12.26
N ALA A 63 1.23 -8.96 12.39
CA ALA A 63 2.38 -9.28 13.22
C ALA A 63 3.69 -8.69 12.65
N GLU A 64 3.83 -8.64 11.32
CA GLU A 64 4.97 -7.97 10.68
C GLU A 64 4.96 -6.46 10.96
N PHE A 65 3.80 -5.81 10.83
CA PHE A 65 3.64 -4.39 11.17
C PHE A 65 4.00 -4.11 12.64
N GLN A 66 3.49 -4.92 13.57
CA GLN A 66 3.77 -4.78 15.01
C GLN A 66 5.26 -4.94 15.33
N SER A 67 6.02 -5.70 14.55
CA SER A 67 7.48 -5.80 14.70
C SER A 67 8.19 -4.47 14.42
N ALA A 68 7.63 -3.63 13.53
CA ALA A 68 8.17 -2.32 13.18
C ALA A 68 7.66 -1.20 14.10
N TYR A 69 6.36 -1.19 14.42
CA TYR A 69 5.69 -0.07 15.11
C TYR A 69 5.23 -0.38 16.54
N GLY A 70 5.19 -1.65 16.95
CA GLY A 70 4.81 -2.11 18.29
C GLY A 70 3.46 -2.81 18.38
N GLU A 71 3.26 -3.60 19.44
CA GLU A 71 2.04 -4.39 19.69
C GLU A 71 0.83 -3.56 20.19
N GLU A 72 0.95 -2.23 20.24
CA GLU A 72 -0.15 -1.34 20.65
C GLU A 72 -1.28 -1.25 19.60
N TYR A 73 -0.97 -1.62 18.35
CA TYR A 73 -1.92 -1.75 17.25
C TYR A 73 -2.45 -3.19 17.23
N ALA A 74 -3.61 -3.45 17.86
CA ALA A 74 -4.13 -4.80 18.04
C ALA A 74 -4.91 -5.33 16.84
N THR A 75 -5.33 -4.44 15.94
CA THR A 75 -6.11 -4.72 14.73
C THR A 75 -5.66 -3.82 13.58
N ILE A 76 -6.00 -4.19 12.34
CA ILE A 76 -5.76 -3.33 11.17
C ILE A 76 -6.58 -2.03 11.31
N SER A 77 -7.80 -2.10 11.84
CA SER A 77 -8.60 -0.91 12.16
C SER A 77 -7.90 0.08 13.11
N ASP A 78 -7.11 -0.39 14.09
CA ASP A 78 -6.33 0.52 14.97
C ASP A 78 -5.26 1.31 14.19
N ILE A 79 -4.75 0.73 13.09
CA ILE A 79 -3.78 1.37 12.20
C ILE A 79 -4.49 2.42 11.33
N GLU A 80 -5.69 2.10 10.82
CA GLU A 80 -6.52 3.00 10.02
C GLU A 80 -6.89 4.30 10.76
N ASP A 81 -6.99 4.24 12.10
CA ASP A 81 -7.21 5.42 12.94
C ASP A 81 -5.99 6.37 13.01
N ARG A 82 -4.80 5.91 12.60
CA ARG A 82 -3.54 6.67 12.67
C ARG A 82 -2.99 7.07 11.32
N THR A 83 -3.12 6.20 10.33
CA THR A 83 -2.58 6.41 9.00
C THR A 83 -3.49 5.78 7.94
N LEU A 84 -3.16 6.03 6.69
CA LEU A 84 -3.80 5.38 5.55
C LEU A 84 -3.40 3.90 5.48
N VAL A 85 -4.40 3.03 5.30
CA VAL A 85 -4.22 1.60 5.01
C VAL A 85 -4.88 1.27 3.68
N ILE A 86 -4.14 0.57 2.81
CA ILE A 86 -4.64 -0.02 1.57
C ILE A 86 -4.68 -1.53 1.79
N ARG A 87 -5.89 -2.08 1.92
CA ARG A 87 -6.10 -3.52 2.16
C ARG A 87 -5.90 -4.30 0.85
N ILE A 88 -5.16 -5.41 0.89
CA ILE A 88 -4.88 -6.22 -0.29
C ILE A 88 -5.65 -7.55 -0.23
N ASP A 89 -5.35 -8.37 0.77
CA ASP A 89 -5.95 -9.70 0.97
C ASP A 89 -6.25 -9.89 2.46
N VAL A 90 -7.03 -8.95 2.99
CA VAL A 90 -7.43 -8.95 4.40
C VAL A 90 -8.75 -9.69 4.53
N GLU A 91 -8.75 -10.74 5.34
CA GLU A 91 -9.94 -11.52 5.68
C GLU A 91 -10.25 -11.38 7.18
N GLU A 92 -11.54 -11.47 7.52
CA GLU A 92 -12.01 -11.55 8.90
C GLU A 92 -12.23 -13.01 9.29
N ASP A 93 -11.63 -13.44 10.39
CA ASP A 93 -11.88 -14.78 10.95
C ASP A 93 -13.24 -14.89 11.66
N ASP A 94 -13.61 -16.10 12.11
CA ASP A 94 -14.86 -16.35 12.85
C ASP A 94 -14.98 -15.56 14.18
N GLU A 95 -13.87 -15.02 14.69
CA GLU A 95 -13.80 -14.18 15.89
C GLU A 95 -13.83 -12.66 15.56
N GLY A 96 -13.91 -12.31 14.27
CA GLY A 96 -13.92 -10.93 13.77
C GLY A 96 -12.55 -10.26 13.78
N LYS A 97 -11.47 -11.03 13.78
CA LYS A 97 -10.10 -10.49 13.67
C LYS A 97 -9.69 -10.41 12.21
N GLU A 98 -9.17 -9.25 11.84
CA GLU A 98 -8.64 -8.98 10.52
C GLU A 98 -7.18 -9.44 10.45
N ASP A 99 -6.86 -10.27 9.46
CA ASP A 99 -5.48 -10.66 9.14
C ASP A 99 -5.29 -10.75 7.63
N GLY A 100 -4.04 -10.57 7.19
CA GLY A 100 -3.68 -10.56 5.77
C GLY A 100 -2.82 -9.38 5.36
N SER A 101 -2.49 -9.30 4.07
CA SER A 101 -1.55 -8.29 3.55
C SER A 101 -2.21 -6.92 3.36
N PHE A 102 -1.47 -5.87 3.71
CA PHE A 102 -1.89 -4.48 3.53
C PHE A 102 -0.68 -3.56 3.33
N ILE A 103 -0.92 -2.39 2.73
CA ILE A 103 0.06 -1.31 2.62
C ILE A 103 -0.34 -0.19 3.58
N VAL A 104 0.65 0.38 4.26
CA VAL A 104 0.47 1.59 5.08
C VAL A 104 1.21 2.76 4.47
N GLN A 105 0.71 3.97 4.71
CA GLN A 105 1.51 5.17 4.56
C GLN A 105 2.36 5.38 5.82
N ASP A 106 3.69 5.48 5.65
CA ASP A 106 4.64 5.66 6.76
C ASP A 106 4.54 7.07 7.38
N PHE A 107 4.76 7.18 8.71
CA PHE A 107 4.57 8.42 9.48
C PHE A 107 5.61 8.65 10.59
#